data_AF-A0A4D9DWV8-F1
#
_entry.id   AF-A0A4D9DWV8-F1
#
_cell.length_a   1.000
_cell.length_b   1.000
_cell.length_c   1.000
_cell.angle_alpha   90.00
_cell.angle_beta   90.00
_cell.angle_gamma   90.00
#
_symmetry.space_group_name_H-M   'P 1'
#
loop_
_entity.id
_entity.type
_entity.pdbx_description
1 polymer ?
#
loop_
_entity_poly.entity_id
_entity_poly.type
_entity_poly.pdbx_seq_one_letter_code
_entity_poly.pdbx_strand_id
1 'polypeptide(L)'
;MQRLDGMGCLEFDEERAQVYLKAPMILNGVCVIWKGWIDMQRLDGMGCLEFDEERAQQEDALAQQAFEEARRRTREFEDRDRSHREEMEARRQQDPSPGSNLGSGDDLKLR
;
A
#
# COMPACT_ATOMS: atom_id res chain seq x y z
N MET A 1 -1.01 -8.39 13.65
CA MET A 1 -2.42 -8.83 13.67
C MET A 1 -3.26 -7.68 13.13
N GLN A 2 -3.75 -7.82 11.91
CA GLN A 2 -4.65 -6.82 11.33
C GLN A 2 -6.08 -7.23 11.70
N ARG A 3 -6.83 -6.30 12.30
CA ARG A 3 -8.27 -6.51 12.57
C ARG A 3 -9.01 -6.18 11.29
N LEU A 4 -9.86 -7.10 10.84
CA LEU A 4 -10.80 -6.85 9.76
C LEU A 4 -11.90 -5.93 10.28
N ASP A 5 -12.14 -4.81 9.62
CA ASP A 5 -13.18 -3.86 10.02
C ASP A 5 -14.55 -4.55 9.96
N GLY A 6 -15.11 -4.77 11.14
CA GLY A 6 -16.28 -5.61 11.38
C GLY A 6 -16.24 -6.07 12.83
N MET A 7 -16.85 -5.28 13.71
CA MET A 7 -16.97 -5.56 15.15
C MET A 7 -17.16 -7.05 15.38
N GLY A 8 -16.21 -7.67 16.09
CA GLY A 8 -16.37 -9.05 16.55
C GLY A 8 -17.71 -9.18 17.28
N CYS A 9 -18.39 -10.31 17.06
CA CYS A 9 -19.65 -10.59 17.75
C CYS A 9 -19.32 -11.06 19.18
N LEU A 10 -19.99 -10.45 20.15
CA LEU A 10 -19.97 -10.84 21.55
C LEU A 10 -21.39 -11.21 21.92
N GLU A 11 -21.61 -12.46 22.30
CA GLU A 11 -22.91 -12.93 22.78
C GLU A 11 -22.76 -13.33 24.24
N PHE A 12 -23.64 -12.82 25.10
CA PHE A 12 -23.64 -13.14 26.52
C PHE A 12 -24.75 -14.16 26.81
N ASP A 13 -24.38 -15.25 27.47
CA ASP A 13 -25.29 -16.26 28.00
C ASP A 13 -25.38 -16.07 29.52
N GLU A 14 -26.48 -15.45 29.95
CA GLU A 14 -26.75 -15.14 31.36
C GLU A 14 -27.06 -16.40 32.17
N GLU A 15 -27.63 -17.44 31.54
CA GLU A 15 -28.04 -18.67 32.21
C GLU A 15 -26.82 -19.52 32.59
N ARG A 16 -25.76 -19.46 31.78
CA ARG A 16 -24.52 -20.23 31.96
C ARG A 16 -23.36 -19.39 32.49
N ALA A 17 -23.53 -18.08 32.65
CA ALA A 17 -22.45 -17.13 32.92
C ALA A 17 -21.28 -17.26 31.93
N GLN A 18 -21.59 -17.49 30.65
CA GLN A 18 -20.61 -17.68 29.59
C GLN A 18 -20.70 -16.55 28.56
N VAL A 19 -19.56 -16.09 28.05
CA VAL A 19 -19.47 -15.13 26.95
C VAL A 19 -18.95 -15.86 25.72
N TYR A 20 -19.71 -15.84 24.64
CA TYR A 20 -19.26 -16.30 23.32
C TYR A 20 -18.65 -15.14 22.55
N LEU A 21 -17.52 -15.42 21.92
CA LEU A 21 -16.76 -14.45 21.13
C LEU A 21 -16.55 -15.00 19.72
N LYS A 22 -16.77 -14.15 18.73
CA LYS A 22 -16.44 -14.40 17.34
C LYS A 22 -15.68 -13.20 16.79
N ALA A 23 -14.40 -13.40 16.46
CA ALA A 23 -13.50 -12.34 16.01
C ALA A 23 -12.84 -12.72 14.68
N PRO A 24 -13.15 -12.03 13.57
CA PRO A 24 -12.44 -12.21 12.32
C PRO A 24 -11.05 -11.55 12.38
N MET A 25 -10.02 -12.23 11.90
CA MET A 25 -8.63 -11.78 11.97
C MET A 25 -7.78 -12.30 10.82
N ILE A 26 -6.75 -11.54 10.46
CA ILE A 26 -5.71 -12.00 9.53
C ILE A 26 -4.48 -12.42 10.34
N LEU A 27 -4.17 -13.72 10.32
CA LEU A 27 -2.99 -14.30 10.97
C LEU A 27 -1.98 -14.76 9.90
N ASN A 28 -0.82 -14.12 9.86
CA ASN A 28 0.25 -14.43 8.89
C ASN A 28 -0.22 -14.45 7.42
N GLY A 29 -1.19 -13.59 7.07
CA GLY A 29 -1.78 -13.55 5.72
C GLY A 29 -2.94 -14.53 5.49
N VAL A 30 -3.32 -15.32 6.50
CA VAL A 30 -4.46 -16.24 6.42
C VAL A 30 -5.66 -15.60 7.09
N CYS A 31 -6.77 -15.47 6.35
CA CYS A 31 -8.04 -15.04 6.91
C CYS A 31 -8.66 -16.17 7.74
N VAL A 32 -8.86 -15.89 9.03
CA VAL A 32 -9.47 -16.83 9.97
C VAL A 32 -10.51 -16.13 10.84
N ILE A 33 -11.50 -16.89 11.29
CA ILE A 33 -12.41 -16.48 12.34
C ILE A 33 -12.03 -17.23 13.60
N TRP A 34 -11.67 -16.49 14.65
CA TRP A 34 -11.59 -17.05 15.99
C TRP A 34 -12.98 -17.14 16.58
N LYS A 35 -13.36 -18.32 17.06
CA LYS A 35 -14.59 -18.55 17.82
C LYS A 35 -14.22 -19.17 19.15
N GLY A 36 -14.80 -18.68 20.23
CA GLY A 36 -14.58 -19.24 21.54
C GLY A 36 -15.62 -18.82 22.54
N TRP A 37 -15.55 -19.41 23.72
CA TRP A 37 -16.35 -19.02 24.86
C TRP A 37 -15.45 -18.83 26.09
N ILE A 38 -15.88 -17.96 27.00
CA ILE A 38 -15.20 -17.67 28.27
C ILE A 38 -16.24 -17.76 29.39
N ASP A 39 -15.94 -18.51 30.43
CA ASP A 39 -16.67 -18.54 31.69
C ASP A 39 -16.39 -17.26 32.49
N MET A 40 -17.44 -16.53 32.88
CA MET A 40 -17.30 -15.24 33.57
C MET A 40 -16.93 -15.37 35.05
N GLN A 41 -17.07 -16.55 35.65
CA GLN A 41 -16.69 -16.78 37.04
C GLN A 41 -15.21 -17.20 37.15
N ARG A 42 -14.78 -18.10 36.28
CA ARG A 42 -13.43 -18.69 36.30
C ARG A 42 -12.47 -17.98 35.36
N LEU A 43 -12.99 -17.16 34.44
CA LEU A 43 -12.23 -16.48 33.38
C LEU A 43 -11.40 -17.47 32.53
N ASP A 44 -11.85 -18.72 32.46
CA ASP A 44 -11.29 -19.74 31.59
C ASP A 44 -12.24 -20.00 30.42
N GLY A 45 -11.72 -20.60 29.36
CA GLY A 45 -12.47 -20.72 28.14
C GLY A 45 -11.75 -21.58 27.12
N MET A 46 -12.44 -21.84 26.02
CA MET A 46 -11.89 -22.56 24.88
C MET A 46 -12.26 -21.82 23.60
N GLY A 47 -11.32 -21.80 22.66
CA GLY A 47 -11.58 -21.26 21.33
C GLY A 47 -10.83 -22.03 20.26
N CYS A 48 -11.39 -22.03 19.06
CA CYS A 48 -10.81 -22.59 17.86
C CYS A 48 -10.68 -21.50 16.78
N LEU A 49 -9.80 -21.76 15.83
CA LEU A 49 -9.66 -20.95 14.62
C LEU A 49 -10.33 -21.71 13.47
N GLU A 50 -11.21 -21.03 12.75
CA GLU A 50 -11.81 -21.53 11.52
C GLU A 50 -11.28 -20.73 10.34
N PHE A 51 -10.99 -21.41 9.24
CA PHE A 51 -10.61 -20.74 8.00
C PHE A 51 -11.81 -20.06 7.37
N ASP A 52 -11.65 -18.80 6.96
CA ASP A 52 -12.70 -18.00 6.32
C ASP A 52 -12.36 -17.79 4.86
N GLU A 53 -12.80 -18.72 4.01
CA GLU A 53 -12.48 -18.74 2.58
C GLU A 53 -13.14 -17.57 1.82
N GLU A 54 -14.36 -17.21 2.20
CA GLU A 54 -15.11 -16.10 1.58
C GLU A 54 -14.38 -14.77 1.83
N ARG A 55 -14.02 -14.49 3.09
CA ARG A 55 -13.26 -13.28 3.39
C ARG A 55 -11.82 -13.36 2.89
N ALA A 56 -11.21 -14.54 2.86
CA ALA A 56 -9.88 -14.72 2.25
C ALA A 56 -9.89 -14.23 0.79
N GLN A 57 -10.89 -14.63 0.00
CA GLN A 57 -11.00 -14.18 -1.40
C GLN A 57 -11.24 -12.68 -1.51
N GLN A 58 -12.08 -12.11 -0.64
CA GLN A 58 -12.39 -10.68 -0.67
C GLN A 58 -11.18 -9.83 -0.26
N GLU A 59 -10.47 -10.22 0.80
CA GLU A 59 -9.24 -9.56 1.25
C GLU A 59 -8.10 -9.77 0.25
N ASP A 60 -7.98 -10.94 -0.38
CA ASP A 60 -7.00 -11.16 -1.46
C ASP A 60 -7.28 -10.24 -2.65
N ALA A 61 -8.54 -10.06 -3.04
CA ALA A 61 -8.89 -9.12 -4.11
C ALA A 61 -8.54 -7.67 -3.74
N LEU A 62 -8.81 -7.26 -2.49
CA LEU A 62 -8.44 -5.93 -1.99
C LEU A 62 -6.92 -5.76 -1.90
N ALA A 63 -6.20 -6.77 -1.42
CA ALA A 63 -4.75 -6.77 -1.34
C ALA A 63 -4.11 -6.72 -2.74
N GLN A 64 -4.65 -7.48 -3.70
CA GLN A 64 -4.23 -7.42 -5.09
C GLN A 64 -4.46 -6.03 -5.68
N GLN A 65 -5.62 -5.42 -5.45
CA GLN A 65 -5.88 -4.05 -5.90
C GLN A 65 -4.91 -3.04 -5.30
N ALA A 66 -4.65 -3.11 -3.99
CA ALA A 66 -3.68 -2.24 -3.33
C ALA A 66 -2.27 -2.45 -3.88
N PHE A 67 -1.89 -3.70 -4.18
CA PHE A 67 -0.59 -4.04 -4.73
C PHE A 67 -0.43 -3.57 -6.17
N GLU A 68 -1.47 -3.75 -7.00
CA GLU A 68 -1.50 -3.24 -8.37
C GLU A 68 -1.47 -1.73 -8.41
N GLU A 69 -2.18 -1.07 -7.51
CA GLU A 69 -2.16 0.39 -7.42
C GLU A 69 -0.79 0.90 -6.97
N ALA A 70 -0.15 0.26 -5.99
CA ALA A 70 1.22 0.57 -5.59
C ALA A 70 2.20 0.36 -6.74
N ARG A 71 2.09 -0.77 -7.46
CA ARG A 71 2.93 -1.09 -8.62
C ARG A 71 2.74 -0.08 -9.76
N ARG A 72 1.49 0.33 -10.03
CA ARG A 72 1.17 1.35 -11.03
C ARG A 72 1.81 2.69 -10.67
N ARG A 73 1.68 3.12 -9.41
CA ARG A 73 2.29 4.37 -8.92
C ARG A 73 3.81 4.36 -9.04
N THR A 74 4.48 3.25 -8.70
CA THR A 74 5.93 3.11 -8.86
C THR A 74 6.33 3.23 -10.34
N ARG A 75 5.59 2.57 -11.24
CA ARG A 75 5.88 2.61 -12.67
C ARG A 75 5.64 4.00 -13.28
N GLU A 76 4.55 4.67 -12.92
CA GLU A 76 4.26 6.03 -13.37
C GLU A 76 5.34 7.04 -12.92
N PHE A 77 5.92 6.82 -11.73
CA PHE A 77 7.02 7.63 -11.25
C PHE A 77 8.31 7.40 -12.05
N GLU A 78 8.66 6.14 -12.31
CA GLU A 78 9.82 5.78 -13.13
C GLU A 78 9.71 6.29 -14.57
N ASP A 79 8.52 6.20 -15.17
CA ASP A 79 8.27 6.66 -16.54
C ASP A 79 8.34 8.20 -16.63
N ARG A 80 7.86 8.93 -15.61
CA ARG A 80 8.00 10.39 -15.54
C ARG A 80 9.45 10.84 -15.39
N ASP A 81 10.23 10.16 -14.55
CA ASP A 81 11.65 10.49 -14.37
C ASP A 81 12.44 10.26 -15.67
N ARG A 82 12.17 9.14 -16.35
CA ARG A 82 12.78 8.85 -17.66
C ARG A 82 12.37 9.87 -18.72
N SER A 83 11.08 10.19 -18.83
CA SER A 83 10.59 11.16 -19.80
C SER A 83 11.15 12.57 -19.55
N HIS A 84 11.27 12.97 -18.28
CA HIS A 84 11.88 14.25 -17.90
C HIS A 84 13.37 14.30 -18.26
N ARG A 85 14.10 13.20 -18.06
CA ARG A 85 15.50 13.07 -18.46
C ARG A 85 15.67 13.13 -19.97
N GLU A 86 14.83 12.41 -20.72
CA GLU A 86 14.86 12.41 -22.19
C GLU A 86 14.49 13.79 -22.76
N GLU A 87 13.55 14.51 -22.17
CA GLU A 87 13.21 15.89 -22.58
C GLU A 87 14.36 16.88 -22.32
N MET A 88 15.02 16.76 -21.16
CA MET A 88 16.22 17.53 -20.83
C MET A 88 17.38 17.24 -21.79
N GLU A 89 17.60 15.97 -22.14
CA GLU A 89 18.62 15.56 -23.10
C GLU A 89 18.28 16.01 -24.53
N ALA A 90 17.00 15.98 -24.93
CA ALA A 90 16.54 16.48 -26.22
C ALA A 90 16.68 18.02 -26.33
N ARG A 91 16.37 18.77 -25.26
CA ARG A 91 16.61 20.22 -25.20
C ARG A 91 18.09 20.56 -25.29
N ARG A 92 18.97 19.78 -24.65
CA ARG A 92 20.43 19.96 -24.77
C ARG A 92 20.96 19.70 -26.18
N GLN A 93 20.34 18.80 -26.94
CA GLN A 93 20.71 18.52 -28.34
C GLN A 93 20.14 19.56 -29.32
N GLN A 94 19.15 20.35 -28.90
CA GLN A 94 18.53 21.41 -29.71
C GLN A 94 19.16 22.80 -29.54
N ASP A 95 20.19 22.96 -28.69
CA ASP A 95 21.04 24.15 -28.69
C ASP A 95 22.23 23.94 -29.66
N PRO A 96 22.15 24.39 -30.92
CA PRO A 96 23.36 24.58 -31.71
C PRO A 96 24.07 25.80 -31.12
N SER A 97 25.26 25.61 -30.55
CA SER A 97 26.10 26.75 -30.16
C SER A 97 26.26 27.69 -31.37
N PRO A 98 25.97 29.01 -31.26
CA PRO A 98 26.49 29.96 -32.21
C PRO A 98 28.00 29.97 -32.00
N GLY A 99 28.73 29.59 -33.06
CA GLY A 99 30.15 29.31 -33.02
C GLY A 99 30.96 30.40 -32.29
N SER A 100 31.68 29.99 -31.25
CA SER A 100 32.78 30.74 -30.68
C SER A 100 33.97 30.68 -31.63
N ASN A 101 34.12 31.68 -32.51
CA ASN A 101 35.39 32.00 -33.14
C ASN A 101 36.03 33.16 -32.39
N LEU A 102 37.03 32.82 -31.58
CA LEU A 102 38.06 33.75 -31.11
C LEU A 102 38.85 34.24 -32.33
N GLY A 103 38.94 35.55 -32.54
CA GLY A 103 39.74 36.09 -33.63
C GLY A 103 39.70 37.62 -33.75
N SER A 104 40.50 38.29 -32.92
CA SER A 104 41.42 39.39 -33.29
C SER A 104 40.92 40.61 -34.07
N GLY A 105 41.22 41.81 -33.54
CA GLY A 105 41.52 42.98 -34.37
C GLY A 105 40.68 44.24 -34.12
N ASP A 106 41.06 44.99 -33.10
CA ASP A 106 41.43 46.41 -33.15
C ASP A 106 40.46 47.48 -33.74
N ASP A 107 40.27 48.52 -32.92
CA ASP A 107 40.10 49.95 -33.24
C ASP A 107 39.14 50.42 -34.35
N LEU A 108 38.23 51.37 -34.02
CA LEU A 108 38.44 52.79 -34.36
C LEU A 108 37.18 53.68 -34.12
N LYS A 109 37.43 54.82 -33.45
CA LYS A 109 36.75 56.13 -33.48
C LYS A 109 35.50 56.41 -32.63
N LEU A 110 35.77 57.09 -31.50
CA LEU A 110 35.46 58.51 -31.26
C LEU A 110 34.13 59.03 -31.85
N ARG A 111 33.15 59.32 -30.98
CA ARG A 111 32.68 60.69 -30.69
C ARG A 111 31.60 60.70 -29.60
#